data_AF-S8A5V3-F1
#
_entry.id   AF-S8A5V3-F1
#
_cell.length_a   1.000
_cell.length_b   1.000
_cell.length_c   1.000
_cell.angle_alpha   90.00
_cell.angle_beta   90.00
_cell.angle_gamma   90.00
#
_symmetry.space_group_name_H-M   'P 1'
#
loop_
_entity.id
_entity.type
_entity.pdbx_description
1 polymer ?
#
loop_
_entity_poly.entity_id
_entity_poly.type
_entity_poly.pdbx_seq_one_letter_code
_entity_poly.pdbx_strand_id
1 'polypeptide(L)'
;MSLSDETVFSKLNSLNETQEGIVSIAQWVMFHRRHAKRFAQLWFQRLKESSAPRKLNLVYLVNEVVQQMKARKKEEFGIAFSPIIADACEAAYKGSPADVQQKLRRVIQVWRQRAIFDPDVLDGIDQRLDDVDKGKSSAGAGRRLGGGIGGTTPAELTRLSGAQSKLNGQLTHSTIAFGSASDEYKKYMEAEAIPPPAVYVARLSQLIKTLDIAHAAVSDALSSRKELIKNLESLLETNKTALAGEEAQLKEVEDKKARTEDVKKDVENMLLSGMMDDKNGDTAMRSTTPDIEPPREVEALTPPPFTEEPAYQESGPFSFQQNSPTKTQPPGDLLSSMLQYGNYNKTTAPPKPADNPMAGMEGLDADVVAMLLKGVNNAKGNGAPPSQPQPMAEDDDDEYHP
;
A
#
# COMPACT_ATOMS: atom_id res chain seq x y z
N MET A 1 3.20 23.40 -29.26
CA MET A 1 2.80 22.26 -30.13
C MET A 1 1.28 22.13 -30.02
N SER A 2 0.60 21.67 -31.07
CA SER A 2 -0.78 21.19 -30.98
C SER A 2 -0.81 19.88 -30.20
N LEU A 3 -1.95 19.56 -29.58
CA LEU A 3 -2.16 18.25 -28.96
C LEU A 3 -2.74 17.30 -30.01
N SER A 4 -1.93 16.32 -30.46
CA SER A 4 -2.45 15.14 -31.16
C SER A 4 -2.48 13.93 -30.21
N ASP A 5 -3.40 13.00 -30.45
CA ASP A 5 -3.49 11.76 -29.68
C ASP A 5 -2.17 10.95 -29.76
N GLU A 6 -1.53 10.94 -30.93
CA GLU A 6 -0.20 10.38 -31.16
C GLU A 6 0.87 11.02 -30.27
N THR A 7 0.86 12.34 -30.09
CA THR A 7 1.80 13.03 -29.19
C THR A 7 1.57 12.61 -27.74
N VAL A 8 0.31 12.41 -27.33
CA VAL A 8 -0.03 11.88 -26.00
C VAL A 8 0.49 10.45 -25.84
N PHE A 9 0.20 9.54 -26.78
CA PHE A 9 0.71 8.17 -26.72
C PHE A 9 2.24 8.11 -26.72
N SER A 10 2.91 8.93 -27.53
CA SER A 10 4.37 9.06 -27.54
C SER A 10 4.90 9.51 -26.16
N LYS A 11 4.28 10.51 -25.53
CA LYS A 11 4.64 10.94 -24.17
C LYS A 11 4.40 9.84 -23.12
N LEU A 12 3.26 9.15 -23.17
CA LEU A 12 2.96 8.02 -22.27
C LEU A 12 3.87 6.79 -22.53
N ASN A 13 4.40 6.64 -23.74
CA ASN A 13 5.42 5.64 -24.09
C ASN A 13 6.84 6.05 -23.63
N SER A 14 7.15 7.35 -23.58
CA SER A 14 8.41 7.85 -23.01
C SER A 14 8.46 7.89 -21.47
N LEU A 15 7.32 7.66 -20.79
CA LEU A 15 7.24 7.66 -19.32
C LEU A 15 8.09 6.52 -18.72
N ASN A 16 8.94 6.89 -17.76
CA ASN A 16 9.83 6.02 -17.00
C ASN A 16 9.49 6.05 -15.49
N GLU A 17 10.35 5.46 -14.66
CA GLU A 17 10.17 5.37 -13.20
C GLU A 17 10.78 6.54 -12.42
N THR A 18 11.45 7.50 -13.08
CA THR A 18 12.13 8.59 -12.37
C THR A 18 11.16 9.74 -12.06
N GLN A 19 11.28 10.31 -10.86
CA GLN A 19 10.44 11.43 -10.44
C GLN A 19 10.54 12.63 -11.40
N GLU A 20 11.73 12.89 -11.96
CA GLU A 20 11.94 13.93 -12.97
C GLU A 20 11.15 13.66 -14.26
N GLY A 21 11.13 12.42 -14.76
CA GLY A 21 10.37 12.03 -15.95
C GLY A 21 8.87 12.15 -15.72
N ILE A 22 8.38 11.68 -14.57
CA ILE A 22 6.99 11.80 -14.14
C ILE A 22 6.57 13.28 -14.05
N VAL A 23 7.34 14.12 -13.34
CA VAL A 23 7.05 15.56 -13.18
C VAL A 23 7.13 16.32 -14.51
N SER A 24 8.13 16.04 -15.34
CA SER A 24 8.29 16.67 -16.66
C SER A 24 7.10 16.38 -17.59
N ILE A 25 6.62 15.13 -17.62
CA ILE A 25 5.43 14.77 -18.39
C ILE A 25 4.17 15.36 -17.75
N ALA A 26 4.06 15.37 -16.41
CA ALA A 26 2.93 16.00 -15.70
C ALA A 26 2.80 17.50 -16.02
N GLN A 27 3.92 18.24 -16.08
CA GLN A 27 3.94 19.66 -16.48
C GLN A 27 3.40 19.85 -17.91
N TRP A 28 3.85 19.01 -18.86
CA TRP A 28 3.35 19.05 -20.25
C TRP A 28 1.86 18.70 -20.36
N VAL A 29 1.38 17.75 -19.56
CA VAL A 29 -0.06 17.40 -19.47
C VAL A 29 -0.88 18.56 -18.90
N MET A 30 -0.44 19.16 -17.79
CA MET A 30 -1.12 20.31 -17.16
C MET A 30 -1.19 21.55 -18.06
N PHE A 31 -0.17 21.80 -18.89
CA PHE A 31 -0.21 22.86 -19.89
C PHE A 31 -1.40 22.67 -20.86
N HIS A 32 -1.69 21.43 -21.24
CA HIS A 32 -2.79 21.07 -22.15
C HIS A 32 -4.13 20.79 -21.44
N ARG A 33 -4.36 21.32 -20.22
CA ARG A 33 -5.59 21.09 -19.40
C ARG A 33 -6.93 21.23 -20.13
N ARG A 34 -7.01 22.06 -21.18
CA ARG A 34 -8.21 22.19 -22.05
C ARG A 34 -8.67 20.87 -22.66
N HIS A 35 -7.77 19.90 -22.77
CA HIS A 35 -8.03 18.57 -23.32
C HIS A 35 -8.04 17.47 -22.25
N ALA A 36 -8.21 17.80 -20.96
CA ALA A 36 -8.15 16.86 -19.85
C ALA A 36 -8.99 15.59 -20.08
N LYS A 37 -10.24 15.74 -20.59
CA LYS A 37 -11.12 14.61 -20.94
C LYS A 37 -10.54 13.69 -22.03
N ARG A 38 -9.84 14.24 -23.04
CA ARG A 38 -9.19 13.42 -24.08
C ARG A 38 -7.93 12.74 -23.54
N PHE A 39 -7.11 13.46 -22.76
CA PHE A 39 -5.95 12.88 -22.10
C PHE A 39 -6.35 11.70 -21.18
N ALA A 40 -7.40 11.87 -20.38
CA ALA A 40 -7.92 10.84 -19.49
C ALA A 40 -8.34 9.55 -20.23
N GLN A 41 -9.01 9.68 -21.38
CA GLN A 41 -9.36 8.54 -22.25
C GLN A 41 -8.13 7.80 -22.80
N LEU A 42 -7.17 8.55 -23.39
CA LEU A 42 -5.96 7.97 -23.99
C LEU A 42 -5.06 7.31 -22.95
N TRP A 43 -4.97 7.92 -21.77
CA TRP A 43 -4.28 7.36 -20.61
C TRP A 43 -4.91 6.04 -20.17
N PHE A 44 -6.24 5.96 -20.06
CA PHE A 44 -6.96 4.75 -19.63
C PHE A 44 -6.83 3.61 -20.64
N GLN A 45 -6.88 3.92 -21.94
CA GLN A 45 -6.53 2.96 -22.99
C GLN A 45 -5.10 2.44 -22.79
N ARG A 46 -4.12 3.34 -22.71
CA ARG A 46 -2.70 2.96 -22.57
C ARG A 46 -2.42 2.18 -21.28
N LEU A 47 -3.17 2.44 -20.21
CA LEU A 47 -3.11 1.73 -18.94
C LEU A 47 -3.54 0.27 -19.07
N LYS A 48 -4.64 0.00 -19.79
CA LYS A 48 -5.09 -1.38 -20.08
C LYS A 48 -4.05 -2.16 -20.89
N GLU A 49 -3.43 -1.50 -21.86
CA GLU A 49 -2.37 -2.01 -22.75
C GLU A 49 -0.96 -2.06 -22.11
N SER A 50 -0.82 -1.88 -20.79
CA SER A 50 0.47 -1.78 -20.11
C SER A 50 0.75 -2.95 -19.15
N SER A 51 2.03 -3.30 -18.98
CA SER A 51 2.49 -4.23 -17.95
C SER A 51 2.32 -3.65 -16.54
N ALA A 52 2.31 -4.48 -15.50
CA ALA A 52 2.12 -4.07 -14.10
C ALA A 52 3.02 -2.91 -13.61
N PRO A 53 4.36 -2.91 -13.79
CA PRO A 53 5.19 -1.76 -13.39
C PRO A 53 4.86 -0.51 -14.21
N ARG A 54 4.59 -0.65 -15.52
CA ARG A 54 4.20 0.47 -16.38
C ARG A 54 2.84 1.07 -15.99
N LYS A 55 1.90 0.23 -15.56
CA LYS A 55 0.60 0.65 -14.99
C LYS A 55 0.79 1.51 -13.74
N LEU A 56 1.70 1.13 -12.86
CA LEU A 56 2.02 1.93 -11.66
C LEU A 56 2.55 3.32 -12.02
N ASN A 57 3.48 3.41 -12.98
CA ASN A 57 4.04 4.71 -13.42
C ASN A 57 2.96 5.60 -14.05
N LEU A 58 2.05 5.01 -14.84
CA LEU A 58 0.89 5.72 -15.39
C LEU A 58 -0.04 6.25 -14.28
N VAL A 59 -0.24 5.51 -13.19
CA VAL A 59 -0.99 5.98 -12.00
C VAL A 59 -0.24 7.07 -11.24
N TYR A 60 1.09 6.97 -11.09
CA TYR A 60 1.91 8.04 -10.50
C TYR A 60 1.86 9.34 -11.32
N LEU A 61 1.86 9.26 -12.66
CA LEU A 61 1.68 10.43 -13.53
C LEU A 61 0.31 11.11 -13.31
N VAL A 62 -0.78 10.34 -13.22
CA VAL A 62 -2.11 10.91 -12.93
C VAL A 62 -2.14 11.52 -11.54
N ASN A 63 -1.58 10.82 -10.54
CA ASN A 63 -1.45 11.32 -9.18
C ASN A 63 -0.75 12.69 -9.13
N GLU A 64 0.38 12.86 -9.82
CA GLU A 64 1.11 14.13 -9.90
C GLU A 64 0.25 15.24 -10.54
N VAL A 65 -0.41 14.93 -11.67
CA VAL A 65 -1.28 15.89 -12.39
C VAL A 65 -2.47 16.33 -11.55
N VAL A 66 -3.24 15.40 -10.94
CA VAL A 66 -4.45 15.76 -10.17
C VAL A 66 -4.10 16.53 -8.89
N GLN A 67 -3.00 16.18 -8.22
CA GLN A 67 -2.57 16.90 -7.01
C GLN A 67 -2.08 18.31 -7.33
N GLN A 68 -1.21 18.49 -8.33
CA GLN A 68 -0.76 19.83 -8.73
C GLN A 68 -1.91 20.69 -9.29
N MET A 69 -2.87 20.11 -10.00
CA MET A 69 -4.03 20.85 -10.50
C MET A 69 -4.97 21.28 -9.36
N LYS A 70 -5.26 20.40 -8.39
CA LYS A 70 -6.03 20.78 -7.19
C LYS A 70 -5.32 21.87 -6.39
N ALA A 71 -4.00 21.77 -6.18
CA ALA A 71 -3.21 22.81 -5.52
C ALA A 71 -3.28 24.17 -6.25
N ARG A 72 -3.41 24.15 -7.58
CA ARG A 72 -3.60 25.33 -8.44
C ARG A 72 -5.08 25.76 -8.57
N LYS A 73 -5.98 25.23 -7.73
CA LYS A 73 -7.45 25.45 -7.73
C LYS A 73 -8.08 25.21 -9.11
N LYS A 74 -7.73 24.09 -9.74
CA LYS A 74 -8.13 23.71 -11.10
C LYS A 74 -8.56 22.25 -11.14
N GLU A 75 -9.82 22.02 -11.52
CA GLU A 75 -10.51 20.74 -11.31
C GLU A 75 -10.71 19.95 -12.62
N GLU A 76 -10.26 20.46 -13.78
CA GLU A 76 -10.57 19.82 -15.08
C GLU A 76 -10.06 18.38 -15.18
N PHE A 77 -8.93 18.06 -14.53
CA PHE A 77 -8.45 16.68 -14.45
C PHE A 77 -9.16 15.86 -13.37
N GLY A 78 -9.56 16.45 -12.24
CA GLY A 78 -10.37 15.74 -11.23
C GLY A 78 -11.70 15.28 -11.83
N ILE A 79 -12.42 16.20 -12.48
CA ILE A 79 -13.68 15.94 -13.19
C ILE A 79 -13.47 14.97 -14.37
N ALA A 80 -12.35 15.07 -15.12
CA ALA A 80 -12.06 14.16 -16.23
C ALA A 80 -11.67 12.73 -15.80
N PHE A 81 -11.02 12.56 -14.64
CA PHE A 81 -10.62 11.25 -14.13
C PHE A 81 -11.71 10.58 -13.30
N SER A 82 -12.52 11.32 -12.53
CA SER A 82 -13.59 10.79 -11.68
C SER A 82 -14.44 9.65 -12.33
N PRO A 83 -15.00 9.79 -13.55
CA PRO A 83 -15.83 8.75 -14.16
C PRO A 83 -15.07 7.52 -14.69
N ILE A 84 -13.72 7.51 -14.67
CA ILE A 84 -12.90 6.39 -15.15
C ILE A 84 -11.92 5.84 -14.11
N ILE A 85 -11.70 6.55 -13.00
CA ILE A 85 -10.61 6.23 -12.07
C ILE A 85 -10.86 4.90 -11.32
N ALA A 86 -12.12 4.53 -11.08
CA ALA A 86 -12.50 3.24 -10.51
C ALA A 86 -12.06 2.06 -11.40
N ASP A 87 -12.52 2.03 -12.66
CA ASP A 87 -12.12 1.01 -13.64
C ASP A 87 -10.59 1.03 -13.91
N ALA A 88 -9.96 2.20 -13.83
CA ALA A 88 -8.53 2.35 -14.05
C ALA A 88 -7.69 1.77 -12.89
N CYS A 89 -8.08 2.05 -11.64
CA CYS A 89 -7.46 1.42 -10.47
C CYS A 89 -7.67 -0.10 -10.48
N GLU A 90 -8.87 -0.58 -10.80
CA GLU A 90 -9.13 -2.02 -10.96
C GLU A 90 -8.23 -2.64 -12.05
N ALA A 91 -8.15 -2.02 -13.23
CA ALA A 91 -7.30 -2.50 -14.33
C ALA A 91 -5.79 -2.40 -14.04
N ALA A 92 -5.36 -1.46 -13.20
CA ALA A 92 -3.98 -1.36 -12.73
C ALA A 92 -3.64 -2.42 -11.67
N TYR A 93 -4.61 -2.78 -10.83
CA TYR A 93 -4.46 -3.70 -9.69
C TYR A 93 -4.58 -5.17 -10.10
N LYS A 94 -5.52 -5.48 -11.01
CA LYS A 94 -5.81 -6.83 -11.50
C LYS A 94 -4.62 -7.38 -12.31
N GLY A 95 -4.08 -8.52 -11.84
CA GLY A 95 -2.91 -9.18 -12.43
C GLY A 95 -1.55 -8.56 -12.03
N SER A 96 -1.53 -7.54 -11.17
CA SER A 96 -0.28 -6.98 -10.64
C SER A 96 0.28 -7.79 -9.46
N PRO A 97 1.61 -7.79 -9.24
CA PRO A 97 2.25 -8.41 -8.08
C PRO A 97 1.93 -7.63 -6.79
N ALA A 98 2.12 -8.29 -5.64
CA ALA A 98 1.70 -7.77 -4.34
C ALA A 98 2.33 -6.43 -3.95
N ASP A 99 3.59 -6.18 -4.34
CA ASP A 99 4.26 -4.91 -4.08
C ASP A 99 3.65 -3.74 -4.88
N VAL A 100 3.29 -3.99 -6.15
CA VAL A 100 2.59 -3.03 -7.01
C VAL A 100 1.16 -2.82 -6.49
N GLN A 101 0.46 -3.89 -6.08
CA GLN A 101 -0.85 -3.81 -5.43
C GLN A 101 -0.79 -2.91 -4.18
N GLN A 102 0.22 -3.08 -3.31
CA GLN A 102 0.42 -2.26 -2.11
C GLN A 102 0.73 -0.79 -2.45
N LYS A 103 1.59 -0.53 -3.45
CA LYS A 103 1.91 0.83 -3.94
C LYS A 103 0.66 1.53 -4.50
N LEU A 104 -0.19 0.82 -5.25
CA LEU A 104 -1.46 1.36 -5.76
C LEU A 104 -2.43 1.72 -4.62
N ARG A 105 -2.65 0.83 -3.63
CA ARG A 105 -3.48 1.15 -2.45
C ARG A 105 -2.95 2.35 -1.66
N ARG A 106 -1.63 2.54 -1.57
CA ARG A 106 -1.02 3.73 -0.95
C ARG A 106 -1.33 5.02 -1.73
N VAL A 107 -1.38 4.99 -3.06
CA VAL A 107 -1.80 6.16 -3.88
C VAL A 107 -3.26 6.53 -3.60
N ILE A 108 -4.16 5.54 -3.56
CA ILE A 108 -5.59 5.75 -3.27
C ILE A 108 -5.79 6.32 -1.87
N GLN A 109 -5.03 5.83 -0.88
CA GLN A 109 -5.02 6.40 0.47
C GLN A 109 -4.56 7.87 0.49
N VAL A 110 -3.56 8.24 -0.32
CA VAL A 110 -3.11 9.63 -0.47
C VAL A 110 -4.17 10.50 -1.17
N TRP A 111 -4.93 9.95 -2.13
CA TRP A 111 -6.09 10.64 -2.72
C TRP A 111 -7.19 10.90 -1.68
N ARG A 112 -7.49 9.94 -0.81
CA ARG A 112 -8.42 10.11 0.31
C ARG A 112 -7.93 11.18 1.29
N GLN A 113 -6.67 11.11 1.72
CA GLN A 113 -6.06 12.09 2.64
C GLN A 113 -6.00 13.52 2.08
N ARG A 114 -5.90 13.69 0.76
CA ARG A 114 -5.88 15.01 0.08
C ARG A 114 -7.24 15.38 -0.53
N ALA A 115 -8.28 14.58 -0.28
CA ALA A 115 -9.64 14.67 -0.83
C ALA A 115 -9.66 14.92 -2.36
N ILE A 116 -8.82 14.20 -3.12
CA ILE A 116 -8.59 14.45 -4.55
C ILE A 116 -9.81 14.09 -5.42
N PHE A 117 -10.54 13.07 -4.99
CA PHE A 117 -11.82 12.63 -5.55
C PHE A 117 -12.82 12.51 -4.40
N ASP A 118 -14.11 12.49 -4.73
CA ASP A 118 -15.19 12.36 -3.74
C ASP A 118 -15.12 11.02 -2.98
N PRO A 119 -15.57 10.96 -1.71
CA PRO A 119 -15.52 9.75 -0.90
C PRO A 119 -16.15 8.53 -1.60
N ASP A 120 -17.32 8.70 -2.21
CA ASP A 120 -18.07 7.64 -2.90
C ASP A 120 -17.26 7.01 -4.06
N VAL A 121 -16.43 7.81 -4.75
CA VAL A 121 -15.56 7.34 -5.84
C VAL A 121 -14.38 6.54 -5.28
N LEU A 122 -13.86 6.94 -4.12
CA LEU A 122 -12.77 6.26 -3.43
C LEU A 122 -13.24 4.96 -2.78
N ASP A 123 -14.43 4.95 -2.17
CA ASP A 123 -15.09 3.75 -1.63
C ASP A 123 -15.44 2.77 -2.77
N GLY A 124 -15.88 3.29 -3.92
CA GLY A 124 -16.08 2.51 -5.14
C GLY A 124 -14.79 1.92 -5.74
N ILE A 125 -13.63 2.59 -5.57
CA ILE A 125 -12.32 1.99 -5.88
C ILE A 125 -12.00 0.88 -4.89
N ASP A 126 -12.03 1.16 -3.58
CA ASP A 126 -11.60 0.23 -2.54
C ASP A 126 -12.44 -1.06 -2.56
N GLN A 127 -13.77 -0.96 -2.73
CA GLN A 127 -14.66 -2.11 -2.93
C GLN A 127 -14.25 -2.99 -4.13
N ARG A 128 -13.89 -2.39 -5.27
CA ARG A 128 -13.45 -3.13 -6.47
C ARG A 128 -12.09 -3.79 -6.28
N LEU A 129 -11.15 -3.14 -5.60
CA LEU A 129 -9.85 -3.74 -5.29
C LEU A 129 -10.02 -4.94 -4.35
N ASP A 130 -10.89 -4.79 -3.36
CA ASP A 130 -11.27 -5.86 -2.43
C ASP A 130 -12.03 -6.98 -3.15
N ASP A 131 -12.87 -6.69 -4.15
CA ASP A 131 -13.53 -7.70 -4.97
C ASP A 131 -12.56 -8.41 -5.94
N VAL A 132 -11.50 -7.74 -6.41
CA VAL A 132 -10.39 -8.39 -7.15
C VAL A 132 -9.59 -9.32 -6.23
N ASP A 133 -9.29 -8.93 -4.99
CA ASP A 133 -8.61 -9.80 -4.03
C ASP A 133 -9.52 -10.94 -3.52
N LYS A 134 -10.82 -10.68 -3.31
CA LYS A 134 -11.84 -11.74 -3.08
C LYS A 134 -11.95 -12.67 -4.27
N GLY A 135 -11.84 -12.17 -5.51
CA GLY A 135 -11.80 -12.98 -6.73
C GLY A 135 -10.54 -13.88 -6.78
N LYS A 136 -9.41 -13.34 -6.31
CA LYS A 136 -8.13 -14.04 -6.16
C LYS A 136 -8.21 -15.17 -5.10
N SER A 137 -9.00 -14.97 -4.04
CA SER A 137 -9.26 -16.00 -3.01
C SER A 137 -10.45 -16.92 -3.33
N SER A 138 -11.43 -16.51 -4.15
CA SER A 138 -12.61 -17.34 -4.47
C SER A 138 -12.31 -18.52 -5.39
N ALA A 139 -11.12 -18.55 -6.00
CA ALA A 139 -10.55 -19.75 -6.61
C ALA A 139 -10.11 -20.81 -5.57
N GLY A 140 -10.12 -20.48 -4.27
CA GLY A 140 -9.69 -21.32 -3.17
C GLY A 140 -10.43 -21.03 -1.85
N ALA A 141 -11.61 -21.64 -1.70
CA ALA A 141 -12.56 -21.55 -0.58
C ALA A 141 -13.43 -20.28 -0.50
N GLY A 142 -14.71 -20.48 -0.21
CA GLY A 142 -15.74 -19.43 -0.19
C GLY A 142 -16.14 -18.97 1.22
N ARG A 143 -16.86 -17.84 1.26
CA ARG A 143 -17.62 -17.30 2.41
C ARG A 143 -16.92 -17.37 3.77
N ARG A 144 -16.20 -16.30 4.12
CA ARG A 144 -16.20 -15.79 5.50
C ARG A 144 -16.59 -14.32 5.54
N LEU A 145 -17.42 -13.99 6.53
CA LEU A 145 -17.92 -12.66 6.85
C LEU A 145 -16.99 -12.01 7.88
N GLY A 146 -16.78 -10.69 7.78
CA GLY A 146 -15.88 -9.93 8.66
C GLY A 146 -14.79 -9.23 7.87
N GLY A 147 -14.93 -7.92 7.66
CA GLY A 147 -13.95 -7.09 6.95
C GLY A 147 -13.15 -6.20 7.90
N GLY A 148 -12.18 -5.49 7.34
CA GLY A 148 -11.60 -4.27 7.95
C GLY A 148 -10.65 -4.48 9.11
N ILE A 149 -9.35 -4.66 8.80
CA ILE A 149 -8.28 -3.72 9.20
C ILE A 149 -7.00 -4.09 8.44
N GLY A 150 -6.27 -3.08 7.97
CA GLY A 150 -5.01 -3.25 7.25
C GLY A 150 -3.85 -3.60 8.19
N GLY A 151 -3.74 -4.88 8.56
CA GLY A 151 -2.58 -5.43 9.26
C GLY A 151 -2.16 -6.78 8.66
N THR A 152 -0.86 -7.05 8.62
CA THR A 152 -0.37 -8.42 8.38
C THR A 152 -0.98 -9.34 9.42
N THR A 153 -1.64 -10.43 9.00
CA THR A 153 -2.32 -11.36 9.92
C THR A 153 -1.36 -11.77 11.04
N PRO A 154 -1.66 -11.47 12.32
CA PRO A 154 -0.76 -11.74 13.44
C PRO A 154 -0.19 -13.16 13.40
N ALA A 155 1.07 -13.33 13.80
CA ALA A 155 1.77 -14.61 13.67
C ALA A 155 0.97 -15.78 14.30
N GLU A 156 0.30 -15.53 15.42
CA GLU A 156 -0.55 -16.51 16.10
C GLU A 156 -1.81 -16.88 15.30
N LEU A 157 -2.48 -15.90 14.67
CA LEU A 157 -3.61 -16.19 13.76
C LEU A 157 -3.15 -16.93 12.49
N THR A 158 -1.93 -16.67 12.04
CA THR A 158 -1.31 -17.37 10.90
C THR A 158 -0.99 -18.83 11.28
N ARG A 159 -0.43 -19.09 12.47
CA ARG A 159 -0.22 -20.45 13.02
C ARG A 159 -1.54 -21.20 13.17
N LEU A 160 -2.56 -20.55 13.72
CA LEU A 160 -3.90 -21.14 13.88
C LEU A 160 -4.56 -21.48 12.54
N SER A 161 -4.46 -20.59 11.54
CA SER A 161 -4.94 -20.85 10.18
C SER A 161 -4.26 -22.07 9.54
N GLY A 162 -2.94 -22.20 9.72
CA GLY A 162 -2.18 -23.38 9.29
C GLY A 162 -2.65 -24.68 9.98
N ALA A 163 -2.78 -24.66 11.31
CA ALA A 163 -3.25 -25.81 12.09
C ALA A 163 -4.70 -26.22 11.72
N GLN A 164 -5.60 -25.26 11.51
CA GLN A 164 -6.96 -25.52 11.05
C GLN A 164 -6.98 -26.13 9.63
N SER A 165 -6.12 -25.65 8.74
CA SER A 165 -6.01 -26.17 7.37
C SER A 165 -5.48 -27.60 7.34
N LYS A 166 -4.46 -27.89 8.16
CA LYS A 166 -3.91 -29.24 8.40
C LYS A 166 -4.98 -30.19 8.94
N LEU A 167 -5.74 -29.75 9.95
CA LEU A 167 -6.85 -30.53 10.52
C LEU A 167 -7.94 -30.82 9.49
N ASN A 168 -8.31 -29.85 8.65
CA ASN A 168 -9.34 -30.06 7.61
C ASN A 168 -8.90 -31.14 6.60
N GLY A 169 -7.64 -31.12 6.16
CA GLY A 169 -7.10 -32.12 5.21
C GLY A 169 -6.96 -33.52 5.80
N GLN A 170 -6.69 -33.64 7.10
CA GLN A 170 -6.69 -34.94 7.79
C GLN A 170 -8.10 -35.43 8.12
N LEU A 171 -9.05 -34.52 8.38
CA LEU A 171 -10.43 -34.90 8.72
C LEU A 171 -11.12 -35.61 7.56
N THR A 172 -10.93 -35.15 6.30
CA THR A 172 -11.48 -35.83 5.13
C THR A 172 -10.90 -37.25 4.96
N HIS A 173 -9.58 -37.41 5.11
CA HIS A 173 -8.93 -38.72 5.07
C HIS A 173 -9.42 -39.64 6.20
N SER A 174 -9.52 -39.12 7.42
CA SER A 174 -10.04 -39.83 8.59
C SER A 174 -11.48 -40.29 8.41
N THR A 175 -12.37 -39.43 7.90
CA THR A 175 -13.78 -39.79 7.65
C THR A 175 -13.91 -40.88 6.58
N ILE A 176 -13.17 -40.78 5.48
CA ILE A 176 -13.22 -41.78 4.39
C ILE A 176 -12.67 -43.14 4.87
N ALA A 177 -11.51 -43.15 5.53
CA ALA A 177 -10.88 -44.36 6.01
C ALA A 177 -11.72 -45.06 7.10
N PHE A 178 -12.27 -44.28 8.05
CA PHE A 178 -13.15 -44.81 9.10
C PHE A 178 -14.46 -45.38 8.54
N GLY A 179 -15.09 -44.70 7.58
CA GLY A 179 -16.29 -45.21 6.91
C GLY A 179 -16.03 -46.54 6.20
N SER A 180 -14.99 -46.59 5.36
CA SER A 180 -14.58 -47.79 4.63
C SER A 180 -14.28 -48.99 5.55
N ALA A 181 -13.54 -48.76 6.65
CA ALA A 181 -13.24 -49.79 7.63
C ALA A 181 -14.47 -50.23 8.42
N SER A 182 -15.40 -49.32 8.75
CA SER A 182 -16.68 -49.65 9.40
C SER A 182 -17.57 -50.51 8.50
N ASP A 183 -17.67 -50.18 7.22
CA ASP A 183 -18.47 -50.94 6.24
C ASP A 183 -17.86 -52.33 5.98
N GLU A 184 -16.53 -52.43 5.85
CA GLU A 184 -15.85 -53.72 5.66
C GLU A 184 -15.87 -54.59 6.93
N TYR A 185 -15.75 -53.98 8.13
CA TYR A 185 -15.92 -54.68 9.40
C TYR A 185 -17.32 -55.29 9.49
N LYS A 186 -18.36 -54.47 9.26
CA LYS A 186 -19.75 -54.90 9.28
C LYS A 186 -20.00 -56.07 8.32
N LYS A 187 -19.52 -55.93 7.08
CA LYS A 187 -19.66 -56.92 5.99
C LYS A 187 -19.05 -58.29 6.29
N TYR A 188 -18.06 -58.39 7.18
CA TYR A 188 -17.43 -59.67 7.53
C TYR A 188 -17.76 -60.18 8.94
N MET A 189 -18.15 -59.30 9.87
CA MET A 189 -18.49 -59.68 11.25
C MET A 189 -19.99 -59.92 11.47
N GLU A 190 -20.87 -59.30 10.69
CA GLU A 190 -22.34 -59.47 10.77
C GLU A 190 -22.90 -60.40 9.67
N ALA A 191 -22.04 -61.13 8.93
CA ALA A 191 -22.48 -62.02 7.85
C ALA A 191 -23.02 -63.35 8.38
N GLU A 192 -24.30 -63.66 8.09
CA GLU A 192 -24.95 -64.92 8.51
C GLU A 192 -24.27 -66.19 7.95
N ALA A 193 -23.60 -66.08 6.80
CA ALA A 193 -22.95 -67.20 6.12
C ALA A 193 -21.41 -67.12 6.21
N ILE A 194 -20.82 -67.98 7.03
CA ILE A 194 -19.36 -68.08 7.19
C ILE A 194 -18.74 -68.66 5.90
N PRO A 195 -17.81 -67.97 5.22
CA PRO A 195 -17.17 -68.46 4.00
C PRO A 195 -16.11 -69.54 4.30
N PRO A 196 -15.66 -70.32 3.29
CA PRO A 196 -14.66 -71.37 3.50
C PRO A 196 -13.38 -70.87 4.19
N PRO A 197 -12.73 -71.64 5.10
CA PRO A 197 -11.71 -71.12 6.00
C PRO A 197 -10.57 -70.33 5.36
N ALA A 198 -10.02 -70.79 4.23
CA ALA A 198 -8.96 -70.07 3.50
C ALA A 198 -9.44 -68.71 2.95
N VAL A 199 -10.69 -68.63 2.49
CA VAL A 199 -11.33 -67.39 2.01
C VAL A 199 -11.63 -66.46 3.20
N TYR A 200 -12.01 -67.02 4.35
CA TYR A 200 -12.26 -66.24 5.56
C TYR A 200 -10.97 -65.60 6.10
N VAL A 201 -9.89 -66.37 6.24
CA VAL A 201 -8.57 -65.86 6.68
C VAL A 201 -8.06 -64.77 5.74
N ALA A 202 -8.24 -64.91 4.41
CA ALA A 202 -7.88 -63.87 3.45
C ALA A 202 -8.70 -62.58 3.62
N ARG A 203 -10.01 -62.68 3.88
CA ARG A 203 -10.89 -61.52 4.16
C ARG A 203 -10.53 -60.83 5.48
N LEU A 204 -10.29 -61.59 6.55
CA LEU A 204 -9.81 -61.04 7.82
C LEU A 204 -8.45 -60.33 7.66
N SER A 205 -7.54 -60.91 6.88
CA SER A 205 -6.24 -60.30 6.55
C SER A 205 -6.34 -59.03 5.70
N GLN A 206 -7.48 -58.80 5.03
CA GLN A 206 -7.77 -57.55 4.33
C GLN A 206 -8.40 -56.53 5.27
N LEU A 207 -9.38 -56.95 6.09
CA LEU A 207 -10.04 -56.11 7.10
C LEU A 207 -9.05 -55.55 8.13
N ILE A 208 -8.04 -56.32 8.55
CA ILE A 208 -6.99 -55.82 9.44
C ILE A 208 -6.25 -54.63 8.81
N LYS A 209 -5.91 -54.71 7.51
CA LYS A 209 -5.22 -53.61 6.81
C LYS A 209 -6.08 -52.36 6.66
N THR A 210 -7.39 -52.51 6.43
CA THR A 210 -8.29 -51.34 6.31
C THR A 210 -8.58 -50.72 7.68
N LEU A 211 -8.63 -51.53 8.75
CA LEU A 211 -8.61 -51.04 10.14
C LEU A 211 -7.30 -50.33 10.49
N ASP A 212 -6.13 -50.84 10.09
CA ASP A 212 -4.82 -50.19 10.32
C ASP A 212 -4.75 -48.80 9.63
N ILE A 213 -5.22 -48.72 8.39
CA ILE A 213 -5.30 -47.45 7.62
C ILE A 213 -6.26 -46.46 8.31
N ALA A 214 -7.42 -46.92 8.77
CA ALA A 214 -8.38 -46.10 9.50
C ALA A 214 -7.81 -45.63 10.85
N HIS A 215 -7.13 -46.50 11.59
CA HIS A 215 -6.47 -46.18 12.85
C HIS A 215 -5.40 -45.10 12.67
N ALA A 216 -4.53 -45.23 11.67
CA ALA A 216 -3.54 -44.21 11.33
C ALA A 216 -4.21 -42.87 10.97
N ALA A 217 -5.20 -42.87 10.07
CA ALA A 217 -5.90 -41.68 9.63
C ALA A 217 -6.63 -40.93 10.77
N VAL A 218 -7.26 -41.68 11.69
CA VAL A 218 -7.91 -41.11 12.89
C VAL A 218 -6.89 -40.60 13.89
N SER A 219 -5.79 -41.32 14.12
CA SER A 219 -4.70 -40.91 15.03
C SER A 219 -4.05 -39.59 14.59
N ASP A 220 -3.81 -39.44 13.29
CA ASP A 220 -3.29 -38.21 12.68
C ASP A 220 -4.25 -37.02 12.89
N ALA A 221 -5.53 -37.20 12.56
CA ALA A 221 -6.56 -36.17 12.73
C ALA A 221 -6.75 -35.76 14.21
N LEU A 222 -6.69 -36.72 15.13
CA LEU A 222 -6.69 -36.45 16.58
C LEU A 222 -5.45 -35.66 17.02
N SER A 223 -4.28 -35.94 16.43
CA SER A 223 -3.02 -35.28 16.75
C SER A 223 -3.04 -33.80 16.33
N SER A 224 -3.46 -33.48 15.10
CA SER A 224 -3.60 -32.07 14.68
C SER A 224 -4.76 -31.36 15.38
N ARG A 225 -5.80 -32.08 15.83
CA ARG A 225 -6.85 -31.47 16.66
C ARG A 225 -6.31 -31.05 18.04
N LYS A 226 -5.47 -31.86 18.67
CA LYS A 226 -4.75 -31.50 19.92
C LYS A 226 -3.80 -30.31 19.70
N GLU A 227 -3.09 -30.28 18.58
CA GLU A 227 -2.21 -29.16 18.19
C GLU A 227 -2.99 -27.84 18.00
N LEU A 228 -4.14 -27.88 17.31
CA LEU A 228 -5.02 -26.73 17.14
C LEU A 228 -5.56 -26.21 18.49
N ILE A 229 -6.03 -27.11 19.36
CA ILE A 229 -6.55 -26.75 20.69
C ILE A 229 -5.46 -26.06 21.51
N LYS A 230 -4.24 -26.65 21.59
CA LYS A 230 -3.10 -26.05 22.30
C LYS A 230 -2.76 -24.64 21.80
N ASN A 231 -2.82 -24.40 20.49
CA ASN A 231 -2.56 -23.09 19.91
C ASN A 231 -3.67 -22.07 20.28
N LEU A 232 -4.94 -22.50 20.34
CA LEU A 232 -6.07 -21.66 20.76
C LEU A 232 -5.96 -21.30 22.26
N GLU A 233 -5.63 -22.28 23.11
CA GLU A 233 -5.41 -22.09 24.54
C GLU A 233 -4.27 -21.10 24.81
N SER A 234 -3.15 -21.24 24.10
CA SER A 234 -2.00 -20.33 24.23
C SER A 234 -2.35 -18.88 23.85
N LEU A 235 -3.14 -18.68 22.78
CA LEU A 235 -3.60 -17.34 22.40
C LEU A 235 -4.59 -16.78 23.42
N LEU A 236 -5.52 -17.60 23.91
CA LEU A 236 -6.52 -17.21 24.91
C LEU A 236 -5.87 -16.79 26.23
N GLU A 237 -4.84 -17.50 26.70
CA GLU A 237 -4.13 -17.15 27.94
C GLU A 237 -3.29 -15.86 27.78
N THR A 238 -2.70 -15.64 26.61
CA THR A 238 -2.01 -14.39 26.27
C THR A 238 -2.96 -13.19 26.35
N ASN A 239 -4.19 -13.33 25.82
CA ASN A 239 -5.19 -12.26 25.86
C ASN A 239 -5.74 -12.00 27.27
N LYS A 240 -5.96 -13.03 28.10
CA LYS A 240 -6.30 -12.84 29.53
C LYS A 240 -5.22 -12.07 30.28
N THR A 241 -3.95 -12.38 30.02
CA THR A 241 -2.80 -11.75 30.68
C THR A 241 -2.72 -10.27 30.33
N ALA A 242 -2.96 -9.92 29.04
CA ALA A 242 -3.06 -8.54 28.59
C ALA A 242 -4.24 -7.81 29.27
N LEU A 243 -5.44 -8.39 29.24
CA LEU A 243 -6.65 -7.83 29.86
C LEU A 243 -6.45 -7.50 31.34
N ALA A 244 -5.90 -8.44 32.13
CA ALA A 244 -5.63 -8.20 33.56
C ALA A 244 -4.61 -7.08 33.80
N GLY A 245 -3.68 -6.86 32.86
CA GLY A 245 -2.75 -5.72 32.88
C GLY A 245 -3.43 -4.39 32.54
N GLU A 246 -4.32 -4.39 31.55
CA GLU A 246 -5.11 -3.22 31.13
C GLU A 246 -6.12 -2.81 32.22
N GLU A 247 -6.77 -3.77 32.88
CA GLU A 247 -7.64 -3.54 34.05
C GLU A 247 -6.87 -2.91 35.23
N ALA A 248 -5.64 -3.37 35.48
CA ALA A 248 -4.78 -2.80 36.52
C ALA A 248 -4.33 -1.36 36.17
N GLN A 249 -4.00 -1.08 34.90
CA GLN A 249 -3.67 0.27 34.43
C GLN A 249 -4.87 1.22 34.51
N LEU A 250 -6.07 0.76 34.13
CA LEU A 250 -7.30 1.54 34.25
C LEU A 250 -7.53 1.97 35.70
N LYS A 251 -7.44 1.03 36.65
CA LYS A 251 -7.54 1.33 38.08
C LYS A 251 -6.49 2.33 38.55
N GLU A 252 -5.23 2.21 38.10
CA GLU A 252 -4.18 3.17 38.47
C GLU A 252 -4.49 4.59 37.95
N VAL A 253 -5.11 4.72 36.77
CA VAL A 253 -5.57 5.99 36.23
C VAL A 253 -6.76 6.55 37.02
N GLU A 254 -7.70 5.71 37.45
CA GLU A 254 -8.81 6.11 38.34
C GLU A 254 -8.31 6.58 39.71
N ASP A 255 -7.41 5.85 40.36
CA ASP A 255 -6.77 6.22 41.63
C ASP A 255 -6.02 7.56 41.51
N LYS A 256 -5.33 7.80 40.39
CA LYS A 256 -4.65 9.07 40.09
C LYS A 256 -5.63 10.21 39.82
N LYS A 257 -6.74 9.94 39.13
CA LYS A 257 -7.78 10.94 38.84
C LYS A 257 -8.48 11.38 40.14
N ALA A 258 -8.85 10.45 41.00
CA ALA A 258 -9.47 10.73 42.30
C ALA A 258 -8.60 11.66 43.15
N ARG A 259 -7.31 11.31 43.36
CA ARG A 259 -6.35 12.16 44.08
C ARG A 259 -6.19 13.55 43.46
N THR A 260 -6.26 13.64 42.12
CA THR A 260 -6.16 14.91 41.40
C THR A 260 -7.40 15.78 41.61
N GLU A 261 -8.59 15.17 41.62
CA GLU A 261 -9.84 15.86 41.94
C GLU A 261 -9.90 16.31 43.40
N ASP A 262 -9.36 15.54 44.34
CA ASP A 262 -9.30 15.91 45.75
C ASP A 262 -8.32 17.06 45.99
N VAL A 263 -7.09 17.00 45.47
CA VAL A 263 -6.14 18.13 45.51
C VAL A 263 -6.72 19.38 44.85
N LYS A 264 -7.51 19.23 43.77
CA LYS A 264 -8.22 20.35 43.14
C LYS A 264 -9.26 20.98 44.07
N LYS A 265 -10.07 20.16 44.77
CA LYS A 265 -11.05 20.65 45.77
C LYS A 265 -10.35 21.38 46.91
N ASP A 266 -9.24 20.87 47.41
CA ASP A 266 -8.48 21.50 48.50
C ASP A 266 -7.91 22.86 48.09
N VAL A 267 -7.39 22.99 46.86
CA VAL A 267 -6.94 24.28 46.29
C VAL A 267 -8.11 25.23 46.06
N GLU A 268 -9.26 24.75 45.57
CA GLU A 268 -10.47 25.56 45.39
C GLU A 268 -11.03 26.06 46.74
N ASN A 269 -11.02 25.23 47.79
CA ASN A 269 -11.40 25.60 49.14
C ASN A 269 -10.41 26.62 49.75
N MET A 270 -9.10 26.45 49.53
CA MET A 270 -8.08 27.40 49.98
C MET A 270 -8.23 28.78 49.32
N LEU A 271 -8.51 28.81 48.01
CA LEU A 271 -8.80 30.05 47.29
C LEU A 271 -10.08 30.73 47.81
N LEU A 272 -11.13 29.95 48.09
CA LEU A 272 -12.39 30.46 48.62
C LEU A 272 -12.24 31.03 50.04
N SER A 273 -11.44 30.37 50.89
CA SER A 273 -11.11 30.85 52.24
C SER A 273 -10.29 32.15 52.19
N GLY A 274 -9.28 32.21 51.32
CA GLY A 274 -8.48 33.42 51.11
C GLY A 274 -9.28 34.62 50.59
N MET A 275 -10.43 34.38 49.94
CA MET A 275 -11.39 35.43 49.56
C MET A 275 -12.37 35.85 50.69
N MET A 276 -12.37 35.18 51.84
CA MET A 276 -13.25 35.52 52.98
C MET A 276 -12.55 36.33 54.07
N ASP A 277 -11.25 36.14 54.29
CA ASP A 277 -10.48 36.92 55.28
C ASP A 277 -10.36 38.42 54.92
N ASP A 278 -10.51 38.78 53.64
CA ASP A 278 -10.39 40.15 53.14
C ASP A 278 -11.62 41.04 53.46
N LYS A 279 -12.51 40.60 54.37
CA LYS A 279 -13.72 41.33 54.79
C LYS A 279 -13.93 41.38 56.30
N ASN A 280 -13.44 42.50 56.86
CA ASN A 280 -13.89 43.22 58.08
C ASN A 280 -13.14 42.95 59.39
N GLY A 281 -12.20 43.84 59.78
CA GLY A 281 -11.67 43.89 61.15
C GLY A 281 -10.38 44.71 61.39
N ASP A 282 -10.31 45.98 61.01
CA ASP A 282 -9.18 46.88 61.33
C ASP A 282 -8.96 47.06 62.85
N THR A 283 -7.70 47.03 63.33
CA THR A 283 -7.14 47.99 64.33
C THR A 283 -5.59 47.86 64.49
N ALA A 284 -4.87 48.91 64.10
CA ALA A 284 -3.60 49.45 64.66
C ALA A 284 -2.23 48.71 64.62
N MET A 285 -1.29 49.39 63.91
CA MET A 285 0.11 49.69 64.30
C MET A 285 1.13 48.52 64.44
N ARG A 286 2.15 48.44 63.56
CA ARG A 286 3.30 49.37 63.60
C ARG A 286 4.17 49.33 62.31
N SER A 287 4.62 50.52 61.91
CA SER A 287 5.78 50.88 61.05
C SER A 287 6.84 49.77 60.82
N THR A 288 7.37 49.56 59.60
CA THR A 288 7.91 50.60 58.70
C THR A 288 7.61 50.45 57.20
N THR A 289 7.22 51.57 56.58
CA THR A 289 7.43 51.88 55.15
C THR A 289 8.17 53.21 55.01
N PRO A 290 9.00 53.33 53.96
CA PRO A 290 8.98 54.53 53.10
C PRO A 290 9.03 54.17 51.60
N ASP A 291 8.46 54.94 50.68
CA ASP A 291 7.44 56.00 50.80
C ASP A 291 6.71 56.15 49.45
N ILE A 292 5.62 56.91 49.44
CA ILE A 292 4.81 57.32 48.26
C ILE A 292 5.42 58.67 47.76
N GLU A 293 5.43 59.09 46.49
CA GLU A 293 4.28 59.44 45.63
C GLU A 293 4.76 59.74 44.18
N PRO A 294 3.95 59.49 43.11
CA PRO A 294 4.22 60.01 41.77
C PRO A 294 3.84 61.51 41.68
N PRO A 295 4.35 62.27 40.69
CA PRO A 295 3.42 62.59 39.59
C PRO A 295 4.05 62.84 38.21
N ARG A 296 3.15 62.93 37.22
CA ARG A 296 3.27 63.50 35.85
C ARG A 296 3.67 62.56 34.72
N GLU A 297 2.67 62.28 33.88
CA GLU A 297 2.88 62.14 32.44
C GLU A 297 3.44 63.46 31.87
N VAL A 298 4.55 63.36 31.13
CA VAL A 298 4.93 64.30 30.05
C VAL A 298 5.57 63.48 28.94
N GLU A 299 5.36 63.90 27.69
CA GLU A 299 5.62 63.09 26.50
C GLU A 299 7.10 62.97 26.09
N ALA A 300 7.38 61.96 25.25
CA ALA A 300 8.53 61.81 24.34
C ALA A 300 9.94 61.74 24.98
N LEU A 301 10.74 60.70 24.74
CA LEU A 301 11.29 60.35 23.41
C LEU A 301 11.77 58.88 23.35
N THR A 302 11.83 58.32 22.14
CA THR A 302 12.37 56.97 21.83
C THR A 302 13.89 57.03 21.49
N PRO A 303 14.59 55.89 21.32
CA PRO A 303 15.77 55.48 22.09
C PRO A 303 17.12 55.93 21.47
N PRO A 304 18.27 55.49 22.03
CA PRO A 304 19.02 54.41 21.35
C PRO A 304 19.64 53.39 22.36
N PRO A 305 20.70 52.60 22.06
CA PRO A 305 20.54 51.17 21.74
C PRO A 305 21.31 50.18 22.64
N PHE A 306 21.11 48.88 22.40
CA PHE A 306 21.84 47.76 23.03
C PHE A 306 23.31 47.66 22.62
N THR A 307 24.19 47.30 23.56
CA THR A 307 25.50 46.65 23.30
C THR A 307 25.88 45.67 24.43
N GLU A 308 25.86 44.38 24.08
CA GLU A 308 26.75 43.28 24.50
C GLU A 308 26.85 42.80 25.98
N GLU A 309 27.20 41.51 26.07
CA GLU A 309 27.38 40.60 27.24
C GLU A 309 28.75 40.84 27.96
N PRO A 310 29.22 40.07 29.01
CA PRO A 310 28.72 38.77 29.51
C PRO A 310 28.81 38.47 31.04
N ALA A 311 28.23 37.33 31.45
CA ALA A 311 28.84 36.37 32.39
C ALA A 311 28.07 35.02 32.46
N TYR A 312 28.80 33.91 32.55
CA TYR A 312 28.33 32.56 32.94
C TYR A 312 28.38 32.43 34.50
N GLN A 313 28.09 31.34 35.23
CA GLN A 313 27.96 29.86 35.03
C GLN A 313 27.19 29.37 36.31
N GLU A 314 26.48 28.24 36.46
CA GLU A 314 26.11 27.03 35.70
C GLU A 314 24.80 26.45 36.35
N SER A 315 24.39 25.17 36.50
CA SER A 315 24.84 23.78 36.22
C SER A 315 23.60 22.85 36.12
N GLY A 316 23.78 21.62 35.62
CA GLY A 316 22.73 20.57 35.60
C GLY A 316 23.18 19.29 34.90
N PRO A 317 23.69 18.26 35.61
CA PRO A 317 24.48 17.19 34.97
C PRO A 317 23.74 15.87 34.66
N PHE A 318 23.72 15.57 33.35
CA PHE A 318 24.08 14.28 32.72
C PHE A 318 23.23 12.98 32.82
N SER A 319 23.41 12.19 31.74
CA SER A 319 22.90 10.83 31.50
C SER A 319 24.05 9.81 31.60
N PHE A 320 23.89 8.57 31.10
CA PHE A 320 24.47 7.35 31.69
C PHE A 320 23.75 6.03 31.33
N GLN A 321 24.05 5.14 30.37
CA GLN A 321 24.87 5.02 29.13
C GLN A 321 24.06 4.01 28.22
N GLN A 322 24.38 3.46 27.04
CA GLN A 322 25.49 3.32 26.06
C GLN A 322 24.76 3.00 24.69
N ASN A 323 25.28 2.58 23.53
CA ASN A 323 26.58 2.20 22.97
C ASN A 323 26.56 2.38 21.41
N SER A 324 27.66 2.09 20.71
CA SER A 324 27.76 2.03 19.23
C SER A 324 28.96 1.14 18.83
N PRO A 325 28.95 0.47 17.65
CA PRO A 325 29.37 1.12 16.38
C PRO A 325 28.49 0.66 15.16
N THR A 326 28.60 1.15 13.92
CA THR A 326 29.65 1.93 13.23
C THR A 326 29.07 2.73 12.04
N LYS A 327 29.66 3.89 11.70
CA LYS A 327 29.80 4.50 10.35
C LYS A 327 28.56 4.66 9.43
N THR A 328 28.16 5.91 9.14
CA THR A 328 28.11 6.59 7.81
C THR A 328 27.38 7.96 7.92
N GLN A 329 27.62 8.91 7.01
CA GLN A 329 27.12 10.30 7.06
C GLN A 329 25.62 10.46 6.70
N PRO A 330 24.91 11.46 7.28
CA PRO A 330 23.63 11.96 6.76
C PRO A 330 23.82 13.12 5.75
N PRO A 331 22.88 13.33 4.81
CA PRO A 331 22.81 14.54 3.99
C PRO A 331 22.16 15.72 4.75
N GLY A 332 22.55 16.96 4.43
CA GLY A 332 21.94 18.16 5.01
C GLY A 332 20.76 18.70 4.20
N ASP A 333 19.81 19.36 4.87
CA ASP A 333 18.60 19.91 4.26
C ASP A 333 18.88 21.07 3.29
N LEU A 334 18.33 20.96 2.06
CA LEU A 334 18.30 22.02 1.07
C LEU A 334 16.87 22.57 0.90
N LEU A 335 16.40 23.31 1.91
CA LEU A 335 15.04 23.88 1.92
C LEU A 335 15.04 25.40 2.22
N SER A 336 15.94 26.14 1.58
CA SER A 336 15.91 27.63 1.52
C SER A 336 16.73 28.21 0.36
N SER A 337 16.40 27.87 -0.89
CA SER A 337 16.79 28.68 -2.07
C SER A 337 15.97 28.34 -3.32
N MET A 338 14.86 29.08 -3.55
CA MET A 338 14.17 29.27 -4.85
C MET A 338 13.02 30.29 -4.73
N LEU A 339 13.36 31.55 -4.45
CA LEU A 339 12.44 32.71 -4.56
C LEU A 339 13.09 33.85 -5.38
N GLN A 340 13.66 33.54 -6.54
CA GLN A 340 14.23 34.55 -7.43
C GLN A 340 14.11 34.16 -8.91
N TYR A 341 14.14 35.17 -9.78
CA TYR A 341 14.20 35.12 -11.24
C TYR A 341 12.98 34.55 -11.99
N GLY A 342 12.17 35.47 -12.52
CA GLY A 342 11.32 35.22 -13.67
C GLY A 342 11.87 35.89 -14.95
N ASN A 343 11.10 35.76 -16.03
CA ASN A 343 11.09 36.64 -17.20
C ASN A 343 12.38 36.73 -18.06
N TYR A 344 12.53 35.81 -19.01
CA TYR A 344 13.14 36.11 -20.31
C TYR A 344 12.25 35.59 -21.45
N ASN A 345 12.05 36.43 -22.48
CA ASN A 345 11.22 36.13 -23.64
C ASN A 345 11.83 36.80 -24.88
N LYS A 346 12.48 36.04 -25.76
CA LYS A 346 12.86 36.50 -27.11
C LYS A 346 13.03 35.34 -28.09
N THR A 347 12.77 35.62 -29.36
CA THR A 347 12.68 34.67 -30.48
C THR A 347 13.81 34.85 -31.49
N THR A 348 14.39 33.75 -31.99
CA THR A 348 15.04 33.64 -33.33
C THR A 348 15.10 32.17 -33.78
N ALA A 349 15.07 31.94 -35.10
CA ALA A 349 15.25 30.65 -35.79
C ALA A 349 15.39 30.91 -37.31
N PRO A 350 15.78 29.93 -38.16
CA PRO A 350 16.63 28.74 -37.95
C PRO A 350 17.94 28.83 -38.78
N PRO A 351 18.73 27.75 -38.92
CA PRO A 351 18.77 27.08 -40.24
C PRO A 351 18.88 25.54 -40.21
N LYS A 352 18.91 24.93 -41.41
CA LYS A 352 19.13 23.51 -41.76
C LYS A 352 19.71 23.46 -43.20
N PRO A 353 20.23 22.32 -43.70
CA PRO A 353 20.96 21.23 -43.02
C PRO A 353 22.35 21.01 -43.67
N ALA A 354 23.12 20.03 -43.20
CA ALA A 354 24.25 19.46 -43.93
C ALA A 354 24.43 17.98 -43.55
N ASP A 355 24.73 17.12 -44.52
CA ASP A 355 24.90 15.69 -44.32
C ASP A 355 26.35 15.32 -43.97
N ASN A 356 26.54 14.51 -42.92
CA ASN A 356 27.44 13.36 -42.99
C ASN A 356 27.14 12.36 -41.85
N PRO A 357 27.03 11.05 -42.11
CA PRO A 357 26.95 10.04 -41.05
C PRO A 357 28.34 9.66 -40.51
N MET A 358 28.35 8.92 -39.39
CA MET A 358 29.50 8.20 -38.84
C MET A 358 30.69 9.04 -38.32
N ALA A 359 30.58 9.48 -37.07
CA ALA A 359 31.71 9.78 -36.20
C ALA A 359 31.37 9.33 -34.77
N GLY A 360 32.30 8.66 -34.06
CA GLY A 360 32.11 8.28 -32.64
C GLY A 360 32.24 6.80 -32.27
N MET A 361 32.91 5.96 -33.07
CA MET A 361 33.27 4.58 -32.68
C MET A 361 34.69 4.23 -33.17
N GLU A 362 35.68 4.62 -32.38
CA GLU A 362 37.09 4.26 -32.57
C GLU A 362 37.38 2.94 -31.80
N GLY A 363 38.24 2.07 -32.35
CA GLY A 363 38.74 0.88 -31.64
C GLY A 363 38.52 -0.50 -32.30
N LEU A 364 38.42 -0.60 -33.62
CA LEU A 364 38.42 -1.89 -34.35
C LEU A 364 39.33 -1.82 -35.59
N ASP A 365 40.09 -2.89 -35.84
CA ASP A 365 41.14 -2.93 -36.85
C ASP A 365 40.63 -2.93 -38.31
N ALA A 366 41.36 -2.23 -39.19
CA ALA A 366 40.97 -1.97 -40.57
C ALA A 366 40.77 -3.24 -41.42
N ASP A 367 41.57 -4.29 -41.19
CA ASP A 367 41.49 -5.54 -41.95
C ASP A 367 40.18 -6.31 -41.70
N VAL A 368 39.60 -6.19 -40.50
CA VAL A 368 38.30 -6.81 -40.16
C VAL A 368 37.17 -6.11 -40.91
N VAL A 369 37.24 -4.77 -41.01
CA VAL A 369 36.27 -3.95 -41.77
C VAL A 369 36.33 -4.26 -43.27
N ALA A 370 37.55 -4.42 -43.82
CA ALA A 370 37.77 -4.81 -45.20
C ALA A 370 37.20 -6.21 -45.52
N MET A 371 37.26 -7.16 -44.57
CA MET A 371 36.72 -8.51 -44.74
C MET A 371 35.18 -8.52 -44.76
N LEU A 372 34.54 -7.72 -43.89
CA LEU A 372 33.07 -7.61 -43.82
C LEU A 372 32.45 -6.95 -45.06
N LEU A 373 33.07 -5.88 -45.58
CA LEU A 373 32.55 -5.16 -46.76
C LEU A 373 32.57 -6.00 -48.05
N LYS A 374 33.37 -7.06 -48.11
CA LYS A 374 33.47 -7.94 -49.29
C LYS A 374 32.32 -8.94 -49.44
N GLY A 375 31.48 -9.12 -48.41
CA GLY A 375 30.42 -10.13 -48.39
C GLY A 375 29.03 -9.68 -48.89
N VAL A 376 28.78 -8.37 -49.04
CA VAL A 376 27.41 -7.82 -49.12
C VAL A 376 27.00 -7.37 -50.53
N ASN A 377 27.93 -7.24 -51.48
CA ASN A 377 27.73 -6.42 -52.68
C ASN A 377 27.72 -7.19 -54.02
N ASN A 378 27.26 -8.45 -54.06
CA ASN A 378 27.15 -9.22 -55.32
C ASN A 378 25.92 -10.16 -55.41
N ALA A 379 24.71 -9.61 -55.25
CA ALA A 379 23.46 -10.29 -55.59
C ALA A 379 22.29 -9.31 -55.86
N LYS A 380 22.24 -8.71 -57.04
CA LYS A 380 21.02 -8.08 -57.61
C LYS A 380 20.91 -8.43 -59.09
N GLY A 381 19.85 -9.15 -59.47
CA GLY A 381 19.61 -9.52 -60.86
C GLY A 381 18.27 -10.25 -61.05
N ASN A 382 17.30 -9.53 -61.62
CA ASN A 382 16.00 -9.98 -62.11
C ASN A 382 14.99 -10.57 -61.09
N GLY A 383 13.71 -10.34 -61.38
CA GLY A 383 12.57 -10.90 -60.67
C GLY A 383 11.29 -10.77 -61.50
N ALA A 384 10.30 -11.61 -61.22
CA ALA A 384 8.95 -11.55 -61.76
C ALA A 384 7.97 -12.02 -60.65
N PRO A 385 6.77 -11.41 -60.51
CA PRO A 385 5.92 -11.65 -59.35
C PRO A 385 4.88 -12.77 -59.58
N PRO A 386 4.60 -13.63 -58.58
CA PRO A 386 3.40 -14.46 -58.56
C PRO A 386 2.18 -13.69 -58.02
N SER A 387 1.05 -13.98 -58.63
CA SER A 387 -0.31 -13.46 -58.39
C SER A 387 -0.84 -13.57 -56.95
N GLN A 388 -1.63 -12.56 -56.54
CA GLN A 388 -2.64 -12.72 -55.47
C GLN A 388 -3.83 -13.57 -55.96
N PRO A 389 -4.49 -14.34 -55.08
CA PRO A 389 -5.89 -14.73 -55.23
C PRO A 389 -6.82 -13.61 -54.72
N GLN A 390 -7.95 -13.38 -55.40
CA GLN A 390 -9.08 -12.61 -54.87
C GLN A 390 -10.09 -13.54 -54.18
N PRO A 391 -10.82 -13.07 -53.16
CA PRO A 391 -12.05 -13.70 -52.68
C PRO A 391 -13.29 -13.07 -53.35
N MET A 392 -14.22 -13.87 -53.88
CA MET A 392 -15.61 -13.55 -54.27
C MET A 392 -16.30 -14.86 -54.74
N ALA A 393 -17.64 -14.85 -54.83
CA ALA A 393 -18.55 -16.03 -54.86
C ALA A 393 -18.57 -16.75 -53.48
N GLU A 394 -19.69 -16.95 -52.78
CA GLU A 394 -21.13 -17.04 -53.16
C GLU A 394 -21.43 -18.20 -54.13
N ASP A 395 -21.76 -19.35 -53.54
CA ASP A 395 -22.72 -20.34 -54.04
C ASP A 395 -23.49 -20.86 -52.81
N ASP A 396 -24.77 -21.17 -52.97
CA ASP A 396 -25.73 -21.49 -51.90
C ASP A 396 -25.77 -23.00 -51.53
N ASP A 397 -26.65 -23.33 -50.57
CA ASP A 397 -27.31 -24.62 -50.33
C ASP A 397 -26.47 -25.92 -50.22
N ASP A 398 -26.46 -26.50 -49.01
CA ASP A 398 -27.14 -27.80 -48.83
C ASP A 398 -27.48 -28.06 -47.34
N GLU A 399 -28.77 -28.11 -47.01
CA GLU A 399 -29.29 -28.35 -45.66
C GLU A 399 -29.82 -29.79 -45.53
N TYR A 400 -29.06 -30.70 -44.90
CA TYR A 400 -29.68 -31.88 -44.26
C TYR A 400 -28.89 -32.50 -43.09
N HIS A 401 -29.55 -32.58 -41.94
CA HIS A 401 -29.24 -33.48 -40.81
C HIS A 401 -30.08 -34.77 -40.96
N PRO A 402 -29.64 -35.94 -40.45
CA PRO A 402 -28.91 -36.10 -39.19
C PRO A 402 -27.61 -36.93 -39.22
#